data_AF-A0A2B7GQ08-F1
#
_entry.id   AF-A0A2B7GQ08-F1
#
_cell.length_a   1.000
_cell.length_b   1.000
_cell.length_c   1.000
_cell.angle_alpha   90.00
_cell.angle_beta   90.00
_cell.angle_gamma   90.00
#
_symmetry.space_group_name_H-M   'P 1'
#
loop_
_entity.id
_entity.type
_entity.pdbx_description
1 polymer ?
#
loop_
_entity_poly.entity_id
_entity_poly.type
_entity_poly.pdbx_seq_one_letter_code
_entity_poly.pdbx_strand_id
1 'polypeptide(L)'
;MGKTNPTYRDQLRHLEEDWQPFRRALRVQYRDGFDQLFDDTRQFADAAGIQNEMTVMEPFLISVLLAQECRIQELEARLEVAGEP
;
A
#
# COMPACT_ATOMS: atom_id res chain seq x y z
N MET A 1 0.89 -26.55 21.10
CA MET A 1 0.62 -26.18 19.69
C MET A 1 0.47 -24.67 19.65
N GLY A 2 1.59 -23.95 19.56
CA GLY A 2 1.66 -22.50 19.78
C GLY A 2 1.17 -21.72 18.57
N LYS A 3 0.25 -20.79 18.78
CA LYS A 3 -0.30 -19.89 17.77
C LYS A 3 0.82 -19.00 17.24
N THR A 4 1.30 -19.25 16.03
CA THR A 4 2.18 -18.31 15.31
C THR A 4 1.41 -17.00 15.18
N ASN A 5 1.95 -15.90 15.69
CA ASN A 5 1.31 -14.59 15.54
C ASN A 5 1.26 -14.27 14.02
N PRO A 6 0.09 -13.91 13.44
CA PRO A 6 0.01 -13.61 12.02
C PRO A 6 0.99 -12.49 11.66
N THR A 7 1.79 -12.71 10.63
CA THR A 7 2.76 -11.70 10.18
C THR A 7 2.02 -10.50 9.62
N TYR A 8 2.66 -9.33 9.56
CA TYR A 8 2.09 -8.16 8.88
C TYR A 8 1.65 -8.49 7.44
N ARG A 9 2.39 -9.36 6.75
CA ARG A 9 2.04 -9.85 5.41
C ARG A 9 0.74 -10.68 5.39
N ASP A 10 0.51 -11.51 6.41
CA ASP A 10 -0.74 -12.28 6.53
C ASP A 10 -1.92 -11.35 6.84
N GLN A 11 -1.70 -10.36 7.70
CA GLN A 11 -2.72 -9.35 8.02
C GLN A 11 -3.06 -8.48 6.80
N LEU A 12 -2.07 -8.08 6.01
CA LEU A 12 -2.28 -7.36 4.75
C LEU A 12 -3.07 -8.17 3.73
N ARG A 13 -2.81 -9.48 3.62
CA ARG A 13 -3.58 -10.35 2.73
C ARG A 13 -5.04 -10.42 3.15
N HIS A 14 -5.29 -10.55 4.45
CA HIS A 14 -6.66 -10.56 4.97
C HIS A 14 -7.36 -9.22 4.73
N LEU A 15 -6.66 -8.11 4.93
CA LEU A 15 -7.16 -6.78 4.60
C LEU A 15 -7.50 -6.66 3.10
N GLU A 16 -6.64 -7.15 2.21
CA GLU A 16 -6.89 -7.14 0.76
C GLU A 16 -8.15 -7.95 0.39
N GLU A 17 -8.35 -9.10 1.03
CA GLU A 17 -9.54 -9.95 0.87
C GLU A 17 -10.82 -9.24 1.34
N ASP A 18 -10.78 -8.61 2.51
CA ASP A 18 -11.91 -7.88 3.11
C ASP A 18 -12.39 -6.72 2.23
N TRP A 19 -11.48 -6.12 1.44
CA TRP A 19 -11.79 -5.00 0.56
C TRP A 19 -12.15 -5.42 -0.88
N GLN A 20 -12.12 -6.72 -1.21
CA GLN A 20 -12.56 -7.20 -2.53
C GLN A 20 -13.99 -6.76 -2.91
N PRO A 21 -15.00 -6.73 -2.00
CA PRO A 21 -16.32 -6.20 -2.31
C PRO A 21 -16.29 -4.72 -2.74
N PHE A 22 -15.49 -3.89 -2.06
CA PHE A 22 -15.29 -2.49 -2.42
C PHE A 22 -14.66 -2.38 -3.82
N ARG A 23 -13.58 -3.13 -4.08
CA ARG A 23 -12.92 -3.19 -5.39
C ARG A 23 -13.89 -3.56 -6.50
N ARG A 24 -14.77 -4.54 -6.28
CA ARG A 24 -15.78 -4.97 -7.28
C ARG A 24 -16.78 -3.86 -7.59
N ALA A 25 -17.13 -3.04 -6.60
CA ALA A 25 -18.03 -1.90 -6.76
C ALA A 25 -17.38 -0.69 -7.47
N LEU A 26 -16.05 -0.61 -7.52
CA LEU A 26 -15.34 0.45 -8.24
C LEU A 26 -15.59 0.39 -9.76
N ARG A 27 -15.66 1.57 -10.39
CA ARG A 27 -15.58 1.71 -11.84
C ARG A 27 -14.26 1.12 -12.33
N VAL A 28 -14.26 0.53 -13.52
CA VAL A 28 -13.11 -0.16 -14.10
C VAL A 28 -11.84 0.70 -14.07
N GLN A 29 -11.96 1.99 -14.40
CA GLN A 29 -10.85 2.96 -14.40
C GLN A 29 -10.12 3.15 -13.05
N TYR A 30 -10.74 2.74 -11.93
CA TYR A 30 -10.14 2.88 -10.59
C TYR A 30 -9.65 1.55 -10.01
N ARG A 31 -9.92 0.41 -10.68
CA ARG A 31 -9.55 -0.90 -10.15
C ARG A 31 -8.04 -1.12 -10.17
N ASP A 32 -7.39 -0.76 -11.26
CA ASP A 32 -5.94 -0.90 -11.39
C ASP A 32 -5.21 -0.03 -10.36
N GLY A 33 -5.70 1.19 -10.15
CA GLY A 33 -5.17 2.08 -9.10
C GLY A 33 -5.39 1.54 -7.69
N PHE A 34 -6.51 0.87 -7.44
CA PHE A 34 -6.78 0.21 -6.17
C PHE A 34 -5.83 -0.97 -5.93
N ASP A 35 -5.61 -1.82 -6.94
CA ASP A 35 -4.70 -2.97 -6.84
C ASP A 35 -3.26 -2.52 -6.57
N GLN A 36 -2.85 -1.41 -7.20
CA GLN A 36 -1.53 -0.82 -7.00
C GLN A 36 -1.28 -0.40 -5.55
N LEU A 37 -2.32 0.01 -4.79
CA LEU A 37 -2.15 0.38 -3.38
C LEU A 37 -1.58 -0.80 -2.56
N PHE A 38 -2.10 -2.00 -2.79
CA PHE A 38 -1.66 -3.19 -2.08
C PHE A 38 -0.28 -3.66 -2.53
N ASP A 39 0.02 -3.56 -3.83
CA ASP A 39 1.34 -3.88 -4.35
C ASP A 39 2.43 -2.93 -3.83
N ASP A 40 2.15 -1.63 -3.77
CA ASP A 40 3.10 -0.62 -3.28
C ASP A 40 3.39 -0.80 -1.78
N THR A 41 2.37 -1.13 -0.98
CA THR A 41 2.54 -1.31 0.47
C THR A 41 3.40 -2.50 0.85
N ARG A 42 3.52 -3.52 -0.01
CA ARG A 42 4.34 -4.72 0.26
C ARG A 42 5.83 -4.38 0.39
N GLN A 43 6.30 -3.30 -0.23
CA GLN A 43 7.69 -2.84 -0.12
C GLN A 43 8.03 -2.30 1.27
N PHE A 44 7.01 -1.88 2.04
CA PHE A 44 7.15 -1.36 3.40
C PHE A 44 6.79 -2.38 4.48
N ALA A 45 6.47 -3.62 4.08
CA ALA A 45 6.05 -4.68 4.98
C ALA A 45 7.11 -5.03 6.05
N ASP A 46 8.39 -4.92 5.69
CA ASP A 46 9.50 -5.19 6.61
C ASP A 46 9.67 -4.07 7.65
N ALA A 47 9.27 -2.83 7.33
CA ALA A 47 9.28 -1.70 8.26
C ALA A 47 8.03 -1.67 9.16
N ALA A 48 6.87 -2.01 8.61
CA ALA A 48 5.61 -2.10 9.35
C ALA A 48 5.60 -3.24 10.38
N GLY A 49 6.35 -4.31 10.15
CA GLY A 49 6.50 -5.42 11.11
C GLY A 49 7.18 -5.06 12.44
N ILE A 50 7.79 -3.87 12.55
CA ILE A 50 8.37 -3.35 13.80
C ILE A 50 7.28 -2.70 14.67
N GLN A 51 6.18 -2.24 14.07
CA GLN A 51 5.06 -1.66 14.80
C GLN A 51 4.21 -2.77 15.41
N ASN A 52 4.19 -2.83 16.73
CA ASN A 52 3.36 -3.76 17.51
C ASN A 52 1.95 -3.17 17.66
N GLU A 53 1.34 -2.75 16.55
CA GLU A 53 0.03 -2.11 16.56
C GLU A 53 -1.10 -3.15 16.47
N MET A 54 -2.21 -2.84 17.15
CA MET A 54 -3.38 -3.72 17.26
C MET A 54 -4.20 -3.80 15.96
N THR A 55 -3.87 -3.00 14.95
CA THR A 55 -4.63 -2.88 13.70
C THR A 55 -3.71 -2.69 12.50
N VAL A 56 -3.96 -3.46 11.44
CA VAL A 56 -3.18 -3.47 10.18
C VAL A 56 -3.44 -2.24 9.30
N MET A 57 -4.50 -1.48 9.59
CA MET A 57 -4.98 -0.38 8.75
C MET A 57 -4.04 0.82 8.79
N GLU A 58 -3.59 1.23 9.97
CA GLU A 58 -2.69 2.37 10.16
C GLU A 58 -1.36 2.21 9.40
N PRO A 59 -0.60 1.10 9.59
CA PRO A 59 0.61 0.85 8.82
C PRO A 59 0.35 0.70 7.31
N PHE A 60 -0.80 0.15 6.91
CA PHE A 60 -1.20 0.11 5.49
C PHE A 60 -1.36 1.53 4.92
N LEU A 61 -2.13 2.40 5.59
CA LEU A 61 -2.37 3.77 5.14
C LEU A 61 -1.08 4.59 5.08
N ILE A 62 -0.19 4.46 6.08
CA ILE A 62 1.12 5.13 6.06
C ILE A 62 1.96 4.64 4.87
N SER A 63 1.95 3.34 4.60
CA SER A 63 2.69 2.75 3.47
C SER A 63 2.16 3.26 2.12
N VAL A 64 0.83 3.39 1.98
CA VAL A 64 0.21 3.99 0.79
C VAL A 64 0.63 5.44 0.60
N LEU A 65 0.57 6.25 1.67
CA LEU A 65 0.95 7.66 1.61
C LEU A 65 2.43 7.82 1.22
N LEU A 66 3.31 7.00 1.79
CA LEU A 66 4.74 7.05 1.48
C LEU A 66 5.03 6.66 0.03
N ALA A 67 4.36 5.61 -0.49
CA ALA A 67 4.49 5.22 -1.89
C ALA A 67 4.05 6.34 -2.85
N GLN A 68 2.94 7.00 -2.52
CA GLN A 68 2.42 8.12 -3.31
C GLN A 68 3.36 9.32 -3.28
N GLU A 69 3.91 9.67 -2.11
CA GLU A 69 4.88 10.75 -1.95
C GLU A 69 6.13 10.50 -2.81
N CYS A 70 6.71 9.30 -2.75
CA CYS A 70 7.86 8.93 -3.59
C CYS A 70 7.54 9.05 -5.08
N ARG A 71 6.35 8.59 -5.50
CA ARG A 71 5.93 8.68 -6.90
C ARG A 71 5.72 10.12 -7.36
N ILE A 72 5.18 10.99 -6.50
CA ILE A 72 5.03 12.42 -6.79
C ILE A 72 6.41 13.05 -6.99
N GLN A 73 7.34 12.84 -6.07
CA GLN A 73 8.71 13.36 -6.17
C GLN A 73 9.41 12.89 -7.45
N GLU A 74 9.23 11.62 -7.83
CA GLU A 74 9.81 11.09 -9.08
C GLU A 74 9.20 11.75 -10.33
N LEU A 75 7.89 11.99 -10.33
CA LEU A 75 7.20 12.68 -11.43
C LEU A 75 7.60 14.16 -11.51
N GLU A 76 7.71 14.84 -10.37
CA GLU A 76 8.17 16.24 -10.28
C GLU A 76 9.60 16.37 -10.82
N ALA A 77 10.53 15.52 -10.37
CA ALA A 77 11.89 15.52 -10.87
C ALA A 77 11.97 15.28 -12.39
N ARG A 78 11.12 14.40 -12.94
CA ARG A 78 11.05 14.16 -14.38
C ARG A 78 10.50 15.36 -15.16
N LEU A 79 9.55 16.09 -14.58
CA LEU A 79 9.01 17.30 -15.18
C LEU A 79 10.04 18.45 -15.14
N GLU A 80 10.80 18.57 -14.07
CA GLU A 80 11.91 19.54 -13.98
C GLU A 80 12.97 19.26 -15.05
N VAL A 81 13.41 18.01 -15.20
CA VAL A 81 14.39 17.60 -16.23
C VAL A 81 13.84 17.77 -17.65
N ALA A 82 12.55 17.50 -17.88
CA ALA A 82 11.92 17.68 -19.19
C ALA A 82 11.58 19.15 -19.52
N GLY A 83 11.60 20.02 -18.51
CA GLY A 83 11.34 21.46 -18.61
C GLY A 83 12.60 22.31 -18.82
N GLU A 84 13.79 21.70 -18.83
CA GLU A 84 15.03 22.39 -19.20
C GLU A 84 15.15 22.52 -20.74
N PRO A 85 15.28 23.74 -21.29
CA PRO A 85 15.45 23.99 -22.73
C PRO A 85 16.82 23.57 -23.27
#